data_AF-A0A9Q3GYC0-F1
#
_entry.id   AF-A0A9Q3GYC0-F1
#
_cell.length_a   1.000
_cell.length_b   1.000
_cell.length_c   1.000
_cell.angle_alpha   90.00
_cell.angle_beta   90.00
_cell.angle_gamma   90.00
#
_symmetry.space_group_name_H-M   'P 1'
#
loop_
_entity.id
_entity.type
_entity.pdbx_description
1 polymer ?
#
loop_
_entity_poly.entity_id
_entity_poly.type
_entity_poly.pdbx_seq_one_letter_code
_entity_poly.pdbx_strand_id
1 'polypeptide(L)'
;MDALKGIHQNVLTAKTRKLLRIITHCGIYEYLRMPFGIENAPSNYQRMMNTIFPTEFPEGWRIIYIENIIISPDSWSLHLEILARVLDKVTGVNMKNSLKK
;
A
#
# COMPACT_ATOMS: atom_id res chain seq x y z
N MET A 1 -9.51 4.18 5.59
CA MET A 1 -9.40 2.70 5.42
C MET A 1 -7.96 2.29 5.68
N ASP A 2 -7.73 1.10 6.24
CA ASP A 2 -6.39 0.57 6.51
C ASP A 2 -6.08 -0.62 5.58
N ALA A 3 -4.94 -0.58 4.91
CA ALA A 3 -4.46 -1.68 4.11
C ALA A 3 -3.93 -2.78 5.05
N LEU A 4 -4.41 -4.02 4.91
CA LEU A 4 -3.99 -5.10 5.81
C LEU A 4 -2.52 -5.44 5.57
N LYS A 5 -1.62 -5.00 6.45
CA LYS A 5 -0.17 -5.21 6.29
C LYS A 5 0.28 -4.78 4.88
N GLY A 6 -0.16 -3.62 4.40
CA GLY A 6 0.04 -3.13 3.03
C GLY A 6 1.49 -3.19 2.57
N ILE A 7 2.45 -2.73 3.38
CA ILE A 7 3.89 -2.89 3.09
C ILE A 7 4.24 -4.34 2.71
N HIS A 8 3.71 -5.34 3.43
CA HIS A 8 3.95 -6.76 3.20
C HIS A 8 3.24 -7.34 1.97
N GLN A 9 2.39 -6.57 1.29
CA GLN A 9 1.78 -6.99 0.03
C GLN A 9 2.72 -6.72 -1.17
N ASN A 10 3.73 -5.86 -1.00
CA ASN A 10 4.65 -5.47 -2.08
C ASN A 10 5.58 -6.62 -2.49
N VAL A 11 5.58 -6.94 -3.80
CA VAL A 11 6.51 -7.92 -4.39
C VAL A 11 7.92 -7.35 -4.39
N LEU A 12 8.91 -8.12 -3.93
CA LEU A 12 10.31 -7.74 -4.06
C LEU A 12 10.88 -8.22 -5.40
N THR A 13 11.72 -7.39 -6.04
CA THR A 13 12.51 -7.77 -7.21
C THR A 13 13.60 -8.77 -6.81
N ALA A 14 14.03 -9.65 -7.72
CA ALA A 14 15.06 -10.66 -7.45
C ALA A 14 16.36 -10.06 -6.88
N LYS A 15 16.75 -8.86 -7.35
CA LYS A 15 17.92 -8.14 -6.81
C LYS A 15 17.70 -7.75 -5.35
N THR A 16 16.54 -7.20 -5.01
CA THR A 16 16.21 -6.80 -3.63
C THR A 16 16.07 -8.00 -2.69
N ARG A 17 15.54 -9.13 -3.17
CA ARG A 17 15.43 -10.37 -2.36
C ARG A 17 16.79 -10.83 -1.84
N LYS A 18 17.81 -10.80 -2.69
CA LYS A 18 19.19 -11.15 -2.32
C LYS A 18 19.77 -10.22 -1.25
N LEU A 19 19.45 -8.93 -1.30
CA LEU A 19 19.90 -7.94 -0.31
C LEU A 19 19.20 -8.11 1.03
N LEU A 20 17.97 -8.62 1.03
CA LEU A 20 17.16 -8.83 2.22
C LEU A 20 17.25 -10.27 2.75
N ARG A 21 18.30 -11.02 2.42
CA ARG A 21 18.49 -12.38 2.92
C ARG A 21 18.70 -12.37 4.43
N ILE A 22 18.11 -13.36 5.10
CA ILE A 22 18.36 -13.63 6.51
C ILE A 22 19.12 -14.95 6.64
N ILE A 23 20.12 -14.95 7.52
CA ILE A 23 20.89 -16.14 7.88
C ILE A 23 20.35 -16.63 9.21
N THR A 24 19.97 -17.90 9.25
CA THR A 24 19.51 -18.59 10.46
C THR A 24 20.42 -19.79 10.72
N HIS A 25 20.31 -20.41 11.89
CA HIS A 25 21.01 -21.66 12.20
C HIS A 25 20.63 -22.82 11.25
N CYS A 26 19.46 -22.73 10.58
CA CYS A 26 18.97 -23.72 9.62
C CYS A 26 19.24 -23.36 8.15
N GLY A 27 20.04 -22.33 7.88
CA GLY A 27 20.37 -21.90 6.52
C GLY A 27 19.87 -20.51 6.18
N ILE A 28 19.83 -20.20 4.88
CA ILE A 28 19.64 -18.84 4.36
C ILE A 28 18.29 -18.73 3.65
N TYR A 29 17.50 -17.74 4.04
CA TYR A 29 16.15 -17.50 3.52
C TYR A 29 16.05 -16.14 2.83
N GLU A 30 15.18 -16.07 1.82
CA GLU A 30 14.90 -14.86 1.04
C GLU A 30 13.44 -14.43 1.25
N TYR A 31 13.24 -13.13 1.51
CA TYR A 31 11.90 -12.57 1.51
C TYR A 31 11.35 -12.45 0.08
N LEU A 32 10.12 -12.90 -0.15
CA LEU A 32 9.40 -12.70 -1.43
C LEU A 32 8.62 -11.39 -1.46
N ARG A 33 8.26 -10.89 -0.27
CA ARG A 33 7.51 -9.66 -0.01
C ARG A 33 8.29 -8.76 0.94
N MET A 34 8.02 -7.47 0.92
CA MET A 34 8.73 -6.51 1.77
C MET A 34 8.59 -6.89 3.27
N PRO A 35 9.72 -7.07 4.00
CA PRO A 35 9.68 -7.34 5.42
C PRO A 35 9.50 -6.06 6.24
N PHE A 36 8.99 -6.20 7.47
CA PHE A 36 8.96 -5.13 8.46
C PHE A 36 10.37 -4.75 8.91
N GLY A 37 10.54 -3.50 9.34
CA GLY A 37 11.82 -2.98 9.87
C GLY A 37 12.79 -2.45 8.82
N ILE A 38 12.41 -2.44 7.53
CA ILE A 38 13.20 -1.79 6.49
C ILE A 38 12.86 -0.29 6.45
N GLU A 39 13.87 0.55 6.65
CA GLU A 39 13.73 2.01 6.70
C GLU A 39 13.00 2.58 5.48
N ASN A 40 13.33 2.08 4.28
CA ASN A 40 12.76 2.57 3.03
C ASN A 40 11.42 1.92 2.65
N ALA A 41 10.86 1.04 3.48
CA ALA A 41 9.61 0.37 3.19
C ALA A 41 8.41 1.34 3.02
N PRO A 42 8.21 2.34 3.89
CA PRO A 42 7.12 3.32 3.73
C PRO A 42 7.24 4.13 2.43
N SER A 43 8.44 4.60 2.10
CA SER A 43 8.68 5.38 0.87
C SER A 43 8.42 4.58 -0.39
N ASN A 44 8.79 3.30 -0.40
CA ASN A 44 8.52 2.41 -1.52
C ASN A 44 7.02 2.12 -1.65
N TYR A 45 6.33 1.90 -0.52
CA TYR A 45 4.88 1.74 -0.51
C TYR A 45 4.16 2.99 -1.01
N GLN A 46 4.57 4.19 -0.60
CA GLN A 46 4.03 5.45 -1.09
C GLN A 46 4.22 5.59 -2.60
N ARG A 47 5.38 5.22 -3.15
CA ARG A 47 5.63 5.25 -4.59
C ARG A 47 4.70 4.31 -5.37
N MET A 48 4.44 3.12 -4.83
CA MET A 48 3.45 2.20 -5.40
C MET A 48 2.05 2.83 -5.38
N MET A 49 1.63 3.40 -4.25
CA MET A 49 0.34 4.08 -4.12
C MET A 49 0.20 5.24 -5.10
N ASN A 50 1.25 6.04 -5.30
CA ASN A 50 1.27 7.12 -6.29
C ASN A 50 1.08 6.61 -7.74
N THR A 51 1.49 5.37 -8.02
CA THR A 51 1.33 4.73 -9.35
C THR A 51 -0.09 4.18 -9.54
N ILE A 52 -0.74 3.69 -8.47
CA ILE A 52 -2.11 3.17 -8.49
C ILE A 52 -3.14 4.31 -8.56
N PHE A 53 -2.82 5.44 -7.93
CA PHE A 53 -3.70 6.62 -7.82
C PHE A 53 -3.09 7.88 -8.48
N PRO A 54 -2.67 7.85 -9.76
CA PRO A 54 -1.91 8.95 -10.36
C PRO A 54 -2.74 10.23 -10.53
N THR A 55 -4.07 10.10 -10.65
CA THR A 55 -5.00 11.19 -10.96
C THR A 55 -5.69 11.76 -9.71
N GLU A 56 -5.57 11.10 -8.57
CA GLU A 56 -6.34 11.43 -7.36
C GLU A 56 -5.57 12.31 -6.36
N PHE A 57 -4.23 12.37 -6.43
CA PHE A 57 -3.42 13.30 -5.62
C PHE A 57 -3.66 14.79 -5.96
N PRO A 58 -3.87 15.20 -7.23
CA PRO A 58 -4.13 16.58 -7.59
C PRO A 58 -5.51 17.13 -7.17
N GLU A 59 -6.48 16.26 -6.85
CA GLU A 59 -7.87 16.67 -6.55
C GLU A 59 -8.06 17.27 -5.15
N GLY A 60 -7.03 17.26 -4.28
CA GLY A 60 -7.06 17.94 -2.97
C GLY A 60 -7.95 17.32 -1.88
N TRP A 61 -8.86 16.40 -2.23
CA TRP A 61 -9.82 15.78 -1.28
C TRP A 61 -9.34 14.48 -0.62
N ARG A 62 -8.10 14.03 -0.87
CA ARG A 62 -7.55 12.75 -0.40
C ARG A 62 -6.12 12.87 0.08
N ILE A 63 -5.83 12.26 1.24
CA ILE A 63 -4.47 12.03 1.71
C ILE A 63 -4.29 10.50 1.75
N ILE A 64 -3.58 9.95 0.77
CA ILE A 64 -3.07 8.57 0.84
C ILE A 64 -1.74 8.63 1.58
N TYR A 65 -1.76 8.30 2.87
CA TYR A 65 -0.59 8.32 3.74
C TYR A 65 -0.18 6.90 4.11
N ILE A 66 0.84 6.40 3.42
CA ILE A 66 1.37 5.04 3.61
C ILE A 66 0.18 4.04 3.57
N GLU A 67 -0.09 3.34 4.67
CA GLU A 67 -1.12 2.31 4.84
C GLU A 67 -2.56 2.84 4.91
N ASN A 68 -2.73 4.14 5.18
CA ASN A 68 -4.03 4.74 5.41
C ASN A 68 -4.50 5.56 4.21
N ILE A 69 -5.67 5.22 3.70
CA ILE A 69 -6.40 6.07 2.76
C ILE A 69 -7.37 6.93 3.57
N ILE A 70 -7.13 8.24 3.58
CA ILE A 70 -7.97 9.26 4.23
C ILE A 70 -8.74 10.01 3.16
N ILE A 71 -10.07 10.06 3.31
CA ILE A 71 -11.02 10.69 2.40
C ILE A 71 -11.83 11.70 3.21
N SER A 72 -11.78 12.98 2.85
CA SER A 72 -12.51 14.04 3.56
C SER A 72 -13.04 15.10 2.58
N PRO A 73 -14.13 14.81 1.85
CA PRO A 73 -14.79 15.76 0.96
C PRO A 73 -15.83 16.60 1.70
N ASP A 74 -16.20 17.74 1.10
CA ASP A 74 -17.13 18.72 1.69
C ASP A 74 -18.62 18.28 1.66
N SER A 75 -18.94 17.18 0.98
CA SER A 75 -20.31 16.66 0.84
C SER A 75 -20.35 15.14 1.02
N TRP A 76 -21.45 14.65 1.61
CA TRP A 76 -21.73 13.22 1.75
C TRP A 76 -21.90 12.49 0.40
N SER A 77 -22.58 13.11 -0.57
CA SER A 77 -22.76 12.50 -1.90
C SER A 77 -21.41 12.31 -2.60
N LEU A 78 -20.56 13.34 -2.52
CA LEU A 78 -19.19 13.29 -3.04
C LEU A 78 -18.35 12.24 -2.30
N HIS A 79 -18.54 12.08 -0.99
CA HIS A 79 -17.87 11.04 -0.21
C HIS A 79 -18.16 9.64 -0.76
N LEU A 80 -19.42 9.32 -1.03
CA LEU A 80 -19.81 8.00 -1.51
C LEU A 80 -19.26 7.72 -2.92
N GLU A 81 -19.29 8.73 -3.79
CA GLU A 81 -18.73 8.61 -5.14
C GLU A 81 -17.22 8.36 -5.11
N ILE A 82 -16.50 9.15 -4.31
CA ILE A 82 -15.06 9.03 -4.12
C ILE A 82 -14.71 7.65 -3.52
N LEU A 83 -15.47 7.19 -2.52
CA LEU A 83 -15.28 5.90 -1.89
C LEU A 83 -15.47 4.75 -2.88
N ALA A 84 -16.52 4.81 -3.72
CA ALA A 84 -16.78 3.80 -4.75
C ALA A 84 -15.60 3.70 -5.74
N ARG A 85 -15.09 4.85 -6.21
CA ARG A 85 -13.92 4.88 -7.11
C ARG A 85 -12.66 4.29 -6.46
N VAL A 86 -12.41 4.58 -5.19
CA VAL A 86 -11.26 4.03 -4.45
C VAL A 86 -11.39 2.52 -4.31
N LEU A 87 -12.56 2.04 -3.88
CA LEU A 87 -12.81 0.61 -3.71
C LEU A 87 -12.61 -0.15 -5.02
N ASP A 88 -13.15 0.37 -6.12
CA ASP A 88 -13.01 -0.22 -7.46
C ASP A 88 -11.54 -0.36 -7.89
N LYS A 89 -10.76 0.73 -7.74
CA LYS A 89 -9.31 0.70 -8.02
C LYS A 89 -8.57 -0.31 -7.16
N VAL A 90 -8.83 -0.34 -5.84
CA VAL A 90 -8.17 -1.29 -4.93
C VAL A 90 -8.50 -2.74 -5.30
N THR A 91 -9.77 -3.03 -5.61
CA THR A 91 -10.17 -4.37 -6.06
C THR A 91 -9.49 -4.76 -7.38
N GLY A 92 -9.32 -3.81 -8.30
CA GLY A 92 -8.63 -4.05 -9.57
C GLY A 92 -7.14 -4.42 -9.43
N VAL A 93 -6.47 -3.93 -8.38
CA VAL A 93 -5.05 -4.22 -8.11
C VAL A 93 -4.83 -5.35 -7.10
N ASN A 94 -5.87 -6.07 -6.70
CA ASN A 94 -5.82 -7.16 -5.72
C ASN A 94 -5.19 -6.76 -4.36
N MET A 95 -5.26 -5.48 -3.99
CA MET A 95 -4.83 -5.05 -2.66
C MET A 95 -5.86 -5.48 -1.61
N LYS A 96 -5.38 -6.09 -0.52
CA LYS A 96 -6.22 -6.54 0.59
C LYS A 96 -6.42 -5.41 1.60
N ASN A 97 -7.68 -5.03 1.82
CA ASN A 97 -8.07 -4.02 2.81
C ASN A 97 -8.83 -4.64 3.98
N SER A 98 -8.72 -4.06 5.17
CA SER A 98 -9.64 -4.34 6.28
C SER A 98 -10.69 -3.24 6.42
N LEU A 99 -11.94 -3.65 6.61
CA LEU A 99 -13.02 -2.76 7.05
C LEU A 99 -13.20 -2.78 8.57
N LYS A 100 -12.54 -3.70 9.28
CA LYS A 100 -12.53 -3.78 10.74
C LYS A 100 -11.23 -3.15 11.26
N LYS A 101 -11.37 -2.16 12.13
CA LYS A 101 -10.31 -1.81 13.08
C LYS A 101 -10.35 -2.80 14.24
#